data_AF-A0A8T1BE11-F1
#
_entry.id   AF-A0A8T1BE11-F1
#
_cell.length_a   1.000
_cell.length_b   1.000
_cell.length_c   1.000
_cell.angle_alpha   90.00
_cell.angle_beta   90.00
_cell.angle_gamma   90.00
#
_symmetry.space_group_name_H-M   'P 1'
#
loop_
_entity.id
_entity.type
_entity.pdbx_description
1 polymer ?
#
loop_
_entity_poly.entity_id
_entity_poly.type
_entity_poly.pdbx_seq_one_letter_code
_entity_poly.pdbx_strand_id
1 'polypeptide(L)'
;MAESKRDLAITRVLDAHKIETQSRFHTEMQQAATLLDSTRQLALSTLVRNHGFSLVQLVELARGQTPEDRRPNKALCPRRYEVLLQGYRHERLLRSIAAEGISTRWLHPDPLPDEPPANHQFAKRHLGAVVSSICMGQDAGQYLILDDEIVFAWHGVQFSPFGAVTEKDVDPSVEIRLIHDLSYPKGKSTNDASDSSCFPSVDYISVSMIARRIDECAARHPGVRVCIMKGDVKDMSAPFGCRESPSSLSGGAKR
;
A
#
# COMPACT_ATOMS: atom_id res chain seq x y z
N MET A 1 9.11 12.30 11.03
CA MET A 1 8.19 13.46 11.16
C MET A 1 6.79 13.18 10.62
N ALA A 2 6.61 12.51 9.47
CA ALA A 2 5.27 12.20 8.94
C ALA A 2 4.52 11.15 9.79
N GLU A 3 5.20 10.07 10.20
CA GLU A 3 4.62 9.02 11.05
C GLU A 3 4.14 9.56 12.41
N SER A 4 4.98 10.34 13.11
CA SER A 4 4.57 10.98 14.38
C SER A 4 3.35 11.91 14.24
N LYS A 5 3.18 12.58 13.09
CA LYS A 5 1.96 13.39 12.83
C LYS A 5 0.73 12.53 12.56
N ARG A 6 0.89 11.42 11.82
CA ARG A 6 -0.17 10.43 11.60
C ARG A 6 -0.64 9.84 12.92
N ASP A 7 0.28 9.35 13.73
CA ASP A 7 -0.05 8.67 14.98
C ASP A 7 -0.76 9.63 15.94
N LEU A 8 -0.31 10.89 16.01
CA LEU A 8 -1.02 11.94 16.75
C LEU A 8 -2.43 12.22 16.21
N ALA A 9 -2.63 12.18 14.89
CA ALA A 9 -3.95 12.35 14.29
C ALA A 9 -4.88 11.18 14.64
N ILE A 10 -4.37 9.95 14.60
CA ILE A 10 -5.10 8.75 15.05
C ILE A 10 -5.49 8.90 16.52
N THR A 11 -4.54 9.21 17.40
CA THR A 11 -4.82 9.41 18.84
C THR A 11 -5.89 10.46 19.06
N ARG A 12 -5.83 11.62 18.40
CA ARG A 12 -6.86 12.66 18.53
C ARG A 12 -8.24 12.20 18.13
N VAL A 13 -8.35 11.39 17.06
CA VAL A 13 -9.64 10.85 16.62
C VAL A 13 -10.15 9.82 17.62
N LEU A 14 -9.28 8.96 18.16
CA LEU A 14 -9.65 7.99 19.19
C LEU A 14 -10.12 8.68 20.47
N ASP A 15 -9.41 9.72 20.92
CA ASP A 15 -9.78 10.53 22.10
C ASP A 15 -11.13 11.21 21.90
N ALA A 16 -11.39 11.79 20.72
CA ALA A 16 -12.66 12.44 20.40
C ALA A 16 -13.85 11.47 20.45
N HIS A 17 -13.61 10.18 20.16
CA HIS A 17 -14.59 9.10 20.26
C HIS A 17 -14.56 8.37 21.62
N LYS A 18 -13.72 8.83 22.56
CA LYS A 18 -13.53 8.25 23.90
C LYS A 18 -13.11 6.77 23.85
N ILE A 19 -12.29 6.41 22.87
CA ILE A 19 -11.73 5.07 22.74
C ILE A 19 -10.41 5.04 23.50
N GLU A 20 -10.39 4.37 24.65
CA GLU A 20 -9.17 4.22 25.45
C GLU A 20 -8.19 3.25 24.78
N THR A 21 -7.05 3.76 24.31
CA THR A 21 -5.90 2.92 24.00
C THR A 21 -5.08 2.77 25.28
N GLN A 22 -5.30 1.70 26.05
CA GLN A 22 -4.46 1.46 27.22
C GLN A 22 -3.01 1.19 26.78
N SER A 23 -2.15 2.19 26.96
CA SER A 23 -0.70 2.06 26.87
C SER A 23 -0.19 1.20 28.03
N ARG A 24 -0.06 -0.11 27.83
CA ARG A 24 0.76 -0.96 28.72
C ARG A 24 2.18 -1.02 28.15
N PHE A 25 3.10 -0.22 28.69
CA PHE A 25 4.53 -0.35 28.39
C PHE A 25 5.35 -0.73 29.63
N HIS A 26 6.33 -1.61 29.34
CA HIS A 26 7.43 -2.16 30.15
C HIS A 26 7.04 -3.32 31.08
N THR A 27 7.60 -4.53 30.96
CA THR A 27 9.01 -4.96 30.76
C THR A 27 8.96 -6.39 30.20
N GLU A 28 9.63 -6.78 29.11
CA GLU A 28 11.00 -7.31 29.08
C GLU A 28 11.57 -7.23 27.66
N MET A 29 12.84 -6.81 27.57
CA MET A 29 13.63 -6.88 26.34
C MET A 29 13.76 -8.34 25.87
N GLN A 30 13.74 -8.52 24.55
CA GLN A 30 13.93 -9.79 23.82
C GLN A 30 12.76 -10.78 23.83
N GLN A 31 11.59 -10.33 23.35
CA GLN A 31 10.63 -11.20 22.63
C GLN A 31 9.62 -10.45 21.72
N ALA A 32 9.77 -9.13 21.55
CA ALA A 32 8.70 -8.25 21.05
C ALA A 32 8.53 -8.13 19.52
N ALA A 33 9.18 -8.97 18.70
CA ALA A 33 9.07 -8.87 17.23
C ALA A 33 7.92 -9.72 16.63
N THR A 34 7.08 -10.35 17.46
CA THR A 34 6.16 -11.42 17.01
C THR A 34 4.68 -11.18 17.32
N LEU A 35 4.30 -10.03 17.91
CA LEU A 35 2.92 -9.77 18.29
C LEU A 35 2.36 -8.55 17.55
N LEU A 36 1.22 -8.75 16.87
CA LEU A 36 0.45 -7.66 16.27
C LEU A 36 0.04 -6.66 17.36
N ASP A 37 0.00 -5.37 17.04
CA ASP A 37 -0.53 -4.35 17.95
C ASP A 37 -2.06 -4.50 18.03
N SER A 38 -2.49 -5.38 18.92
CA SER A 38 -3.89 -5.71 19.19
C SER A 38 -4.65 -4.53 19.79
N THR A 39 -3.95 -3.60 20.47
CA THR A 39 -4.57 -2.39 21.02
C THR A 39 -4.96 -1.45 19.90
N ARG A 40 -4.05 -1.21 18.96
CA ARG A 40 -4.33 -0.41 17.76
C ARG A 40 -5.36 -1.09 16.87
N GLN A 41 -5.27 -2.40 16.66
CA GLN A 41 -6.29 -3.17 15.94
C GLN A 41 -7.68 -2.94 16.56
N LEU A 42 -7.84 -3.22 17.85
CA LEU A 42 -9.12 -3.07 18.55
C LEU A 42 -9.67 -1.65 18.49
N ALA A 43 -8.81 -0.65 18.66
CA ALA A 43 -9.21 0.75 18.63
C ALA A 43 -9.73 1.18 17.24
N LEU A 44 -9.01 0.80 16.17
CA LEU A 44 -9.42 1.10 14.79
C LEU A 44 -10.67 0.30 14.40
N SER A 45 -10.75 -0.96 14.83
CA SER A 45 -11.95 -1.79 14.69
C SER A 45 -13.17 -1.16 15.36
N THR A 46 -12.99 -0.54 16.53
CA THR A 46 -14.05 0.12 17.30
C THR A 46 -14.59 1.36 16.59
N LEU A 47 -13.74 2.13 15.89
CA LEU A 47 -14.19 3.26 15.07
C LEU A 47 -15.19 2.81 14.00
N VAL A 48 -14.97 1.66 13.38
CA VAL A 48 -15.89 1.13 12.37
C VAL A 48 -17.16 0.61 13.03
N ARG A 49 -17.02 -0.27 14.03
CA ARG A 49 -18.14 -0.98 14.66
C ARG A 49 -19.10 -0.04 15.41
N ASN A 50 -18.55 0.88 16.19
CA ASN A 50 -19.33 1.69 17.14
C ASN A 50 -19.56 3.12 16.67
N HIS A 51 -18.74 3.62 15.74
CA HIS A 51 -18.79 5.01 15.28
C HIS A 51 -19.04 5.14 13.78
N GLY A 52 -19.24 4.02 13.06
CA GLY A 52 -19.70 4.01 11.67
C GLY A 52 -18.68 4.52 10.66
N PHE A 53 -17.38 4.45 10.97
CA PHE A 53 -16.34 4.84 10.02
C PHE A 53 -16.40 3.97 8.75
N SER A 54 -16.43 4.60 7.59
CA SER A 54 -16.27 3.89 6.32
C SER A 54 -14.83 3.41 6.13
N LEU A 55 -14.61 2.42 5.26
CA LEU A 55 -13.27 1.98 4.88
C LEU A 55 -12.42 3.15 4.37
N VAL A 56 -13.01 4.06 3.58
CA VAL A 56 -12.33 5.25 3.09
C VAL A 56 -11.88 6.11 4.26
N GLN A 57 -12.78 6.53 5.15
CA GLN A 57 -12.44 7.39 6.29
C GLN A 57 -11.32 6.80 7.15
N LEU A 58 -11.36 5.49 7.40
CA LEU A 58 -10.34 4.81 8.17
C LEU A 58 -8.98 4.78 7.45
N VAL A 59 -8.97 4.55 6.14
CA VAL A 59 -7.76 4.61 5.31
C VAL A 59 -7.20 6.03 5.23
N GLU A 60 -8.06 7.05 5.09
CA GLU A 60 -7.64 8.46 5.09
C GLU A 60 -6.96 8.83 6.41
N LEU A 61 -7.55 8.39 7.53
CA LEU A 61 -6.98 8.54 8.87
C LEU A 61 -5.62 7.83 8.98
N ALA A 62 -5.53 6.58 8.54
CA ALA A 62 -4.29 5.79 8.55
C ALA A 62 -3.19 6.38 7.65
N ARG A 63 -3.54 7.15 6.61
CA ARG A 63 -2.57 7.89 5.79
C ARG A 63 -2.22 9.27 6.35
N GLY A 64 -2.92 9.73 7.40
CA GLY A 64 -2.82 11.09 7.91
C GLY A 64 -3.29 12.13 6.91
N GLN A 65 -4.29 11.82 6.08
CA GLN A 65 -4.93 12.80 5.21
C GLN A 65 -5.74 13.78 6.04
N THR A 66 -5.57 15.08 5.77
CA THR A 66 -6.30 16.16 6.44
C THR A 66 -6.87 17.10 5.38
N PRO A 67 -7.80 18.01 5.73
CA PRO A 67 -8.27 19.03 4.81
C PRO A 67 -7.14 19.89 4.21
N GLU A 68 -6.07 20.14 4.98
CA GLU A 68 -4.90 20.93 4.58
C GLU A 68 -3.91 20.13 3.73
N ASP A 69 -3.79 18.83 3.97
CA ASP A 69 -2.94 17.93 3.19
C ASP A 69 -3.71 16.65 2.85
N ARG A 70 -4.31 16.63 1.66
CA ARG A 70 -5.09 15.48 1.15
C ARG A 70 -4.24 14.40 0.50
N ARG A 71 -2.93 14.56 0.41
CA ARG A 71 -2.07 13.60 -0.32
C ARG A 71 -2.10 12.23 0.36
N PRO A 72 -2.28 11.13 -0.37
CA PRO A 72 -2.30 9.81 0.26
C PRO A 72 -0.92 9.36 0.74
N ASN A 73 0.14 9.73 0.02
CA ASN A 73 1.50 9.47 0.43
C ASN A 73 2.21 10.78 0.79
N LYS A 74 2.48 10.98 2.08
CA LYS A 74 3.08 12.21 2.62
C LYS A 74 4.54 12.41 2.23
N ALA A 75 5.23 11.33 1.82
CA ALA A 75 6.60 11.40 1.35
C ALA A 75 6.70 11.98 -0.08
N LEU A 76 5.65 11.85 -0.90
CA LEU A 76 5.67 12.32 -2.28
C LEU A 76 5.34 13.82 -2.36
N CYS A 77 6.12 14.59 -3.11
CA CYS A 77 5.92 16.04 -3.25
C CYS A 77 5.63 16.41 -4.71
N PRO A 78 4.34 16.64 -5.08
CA PRO A 78 3.96 16.99 -6.45
C PRO A 78 4.70 18.20 -7.02
N ARG A 79 4.96 19.22 -6.18
CA ARG A 79 5.73 20.41 -6.60
C ARG A 79 7.17 20.10 -6.99
N ARG A 80 7.80 19.13 -6.33
CA ARG A 80 9.17 18.71 -6.71
C ARG A 80 9.16 17.98 -8.05
N TYR A 81 8.10 17.23 -8.35
CA TYR A 81 8.00 16.49 -9.61
C TYR A 81 7.89 17.42 -10.81
N GLU A 82 7.19 18.54 -10.69
CA GLU A 82 7.09 19.56 -11.75
C GLU A 82 8.47 20.09 -12.18
N VAL A 83 9.40 20.25 -11.22
CA VAL A 83 10.76 20.71 -11.51
C VAL A 83 11.66 19.55 -11.95
N LEU A 84 11.65 18.44 -11.21
CA LEU A 84 12.60 17.33 -11.41
C LEU A 84 12.29 16.49 -12.65
N LEU A 85 11.02 16.41 -13.04
CA LEU A 85 10.56 15.58 -14.16
C LEU A 85 10.20 16.41 -15.39
N GLN A 86 10.67 17.67 -15.45
CA GLN A 86 10.41 18.53 -16.60
C GLN A 86 10.87 17.85 -17.91
N GLY A 87 9.95 17.73 -18.87
CA GLY A 87 10.20 17.06 -20.16
C GLY A 87 10.05 15.53 -20.12
N TYR A 88 9.79 14.92 -18.96
CA TYR A 88 9.48 13.49 -18.88
C TYR A 88 8.05 13.21 -19.35
N ARG A 89 7.90 12.20 -20.20
CA ARG A 89 6.62 11.88 -20.87
C ARG A 89 5.44 11.62 -19.91
N HIS A 90 5.71 11.16 -18.68
CA HIS A 90 4.68 10.87 -17.67
C HIS A 90 4.74 11.81 -16.45
N GLU A 91 5.37 12.98 -16.57
CA GLU A 91 5.48 13.97 -15.48
C GLU A 91 4.11 14.29 -14.86
N ARG A 92 3.12 14.61 -15.69
CA ARG A 92 1.75 14.93 -15.24
C ARG A 92 1.09 13.78 -14.48
N LEU A 93 1.29 12.55 -14.94
CA LEU A 93 0.74 11.34 -14.32
C LEU A 93 1.40 11.08 -12.94
N LEU A 94 2.73 11.18 -12.86
CA LEU A 94 3.43 11.00 -11.58
C LEU A 94 3.06 12.12 -10.59
N ARG A 95 2.85 13.34 -11.09
CA ARG A 95 2.36 14.47 -10.29
C ARG A 95 0.95 14.24 -9.76
N SER A 96 0.03 13.73 -10.60
CA SER A 96 -1.33 13.40 -10.15
C SER A 96 -1.32 12.26 -9.14
N ILE A 97 -0.51 11.22 -9.35
CA ILE A 97 -0.36 10.11 -8.39
C ILE A 97 0.18 10.61 -7.04
N ALA A 98 1.17 11.50 -7.05
CA ALA A 98 1.70 12.09 -5.82
C ALA A 98 0.67 12.98 -5.09
N ALA A 99 -0.25 13.61 -5.82
CA ALA A 99 -1.23 14.53 -5.27
C ALA A 99 -2.50 13.81 -4.77
N GLU A 100 -2.98 12.84 -5.54
CA GLU A 100 -4.32 12.24 -5.39
C GLU A 100 -4.27 10.72 -5.19
N GLY A 101 -3.11 10.09 -5.36
CA GLY A 101 -2.96 8.64 -5.33
C GLY A 101 -3.20 7.99 -6.68
N ILE A 102 -3.11 6.66 -6.68
CA ILE A 102 -3.39 5.85 -7.87
C ILE A 102 -4.91 5.77 -8.05
N SER A 103 -5.38 6.14 -9.24
CA SER A 103 -6.77 5.97 -9.65
C SER A 103 -6.85 4.86 -10.68
N THR A 104 -7.32 3.69 -10.28
CA THR A 104 -7.56 2.54 -11.17
C THR A 104 -8.99 2.58 -11.69
N ARG A 105 -9.18 2.10 -12.92
CA ARG A 105 -10.49 1.74 -13.43
C ARG A 105 -10.70 0.25 -13.22
N TRP A 106 -11.86 -0.10 -12.68
CA TRP A 106 -12.26 -1.49 -12.51
C TRP A 106 -13.18 -1.90 -13.65
N LEU A 107 -12.96 -3.10 -14.20
CA LEU A 107 -13.78 -3.68 -15.27
C LEU A 107 -15.17 -4.07 -14.75
N HIS A 108 -15.26 -4.36 -13.45
CA HIS A 108 -16.51 -4.67 -12.75
C HIS A 108 -16.69 -3.69 -11.58
N PRO A 109 -17.89 -3.09 -11.43
CA PRO A 109 -18.12 -2.03 -10.45
C PRO A 109 -18.09 -2.52 -9.01
N ASP A 110 -18.45 -3.78 -8.77
CA ASP A 110 -18.44 -4.40 -7.45
C ASP A 110 -17.65 -5.72 -7.50
N PRO A 111 -16.61 -5.91 -6.67
CA PRO A 111 -16.07 -7.24 -6.44
C PRO A 111 -17.18 -8.12 -5.88
N LEU A 112 -17.30 -9.32 -6.45
CA LEU A 112 -18.25 -10.32 -5.95
C LEU A 112 -17.84 -10.68 -4.51
N PRO A 113 -18.79 -10.73 -3.56
CA PRO A 113 -18.51 -11.30 -2.25
C PRO A 113 -18.17 -12.78 -2.43
N ASP A 114 -16.86 -13.08 -2.45
CA ASP A 114 -16.33 -14.43 -2.44
C ASP A 114 -15.69 -14.70 -1.07
N GLU A 115 -15.73 -15.97 -0.65
CA GLU A 115 -15.00 -16.44 0.52
C GLU A 115 -13.50 -16.11 0.36
N PRO A 116 -12.81 -15.60 1.40
CA PRO A 116 -11.39 -15.28 1.31
C PRO A 116 -10.58 -16.48 0.81
N PRO A 117 -9.76 -16.34 -0.26
CA PRO A 117 -8.98 -17.44 -0.78
C PRO A 117 -7.95 -17.88 0.25
N ALA A 118 -7.71 -19.19 0.34
CA ALA A 118 -6.75 -19.71 1.28
C ALA A 118 -5.31 -19.29 0.90
N ASN A 119 -4.51 -18.91 1.90
CA ASN A 119 -3.09 -18.59 1.70
C ASN A 119 -2.33 -19.72 1.01
N HIS A 120 -1.29 -19.37 0.25
CA HIS A 120 -0.43 -20.33 -0.45
C HIS A 120 0.27 -21.25 0.55
N GLN A 121 0.54 -22.49 0.12
CA GLN A 121 1.08 -23.55 0.98
C GLN A 121 2.39 -23.15 1.67
N PHE A 122 3.24 -22.39 0.99
CA PHE A 122 4.50 -21.91 1.56
C PHE A 122 4.24 -20.91 2.70
N ALA A 123 3.39 -19.89 2.49
CA ALA A 123 3.01 -18.94 3.54
C ALA A 123 2.37 -19.65 4.74
N LYS A 124 1.49 -20.64 4.50
CA LYS A 124 0.88 -21.45 5.57
C LYS A 124 1.88 -22.26 6.40
N ARG A 125 2.99 -22.69 5.81
CA ARG A 125 4.05 -23.43 6.54
C ARG A 125 4.92 -22.52 7.39
N HIS A 126 4.99 -21.23 7.06
CA HIS A 126 5.87 -20.25 7.69
C HIS A 126 5.08 -19.11 8.37
N LEU A 127 3.98 -19.44 9.05
CA LEU A 127 3.08 -18.44 9.66
C LEU A 127 3.78 -17.51 10.66
N GLY A 128 4.76 -17.99 11.42
CA GLY A 128 5.53 -17.14 12.34
C GLY A 128 6.23 -16.00 11.62
N ALA A 129 6.96 -16.30 10.54
CA ALA A 129 7.63 -15.29 9.72
C ALA A 129 6.64 -14.37 8.97
N VAL A 130 5.49 -14.91 8.55
CA VAL A 130 4.39 -14.11 7.97
C VAL A 130 3.87 -13.09 8.98
N VAL A 131 3.57 -13.51 10.22
CA VAL A 131 3.08 -12.63 11.28
C VAL A 131 4.13 -11.55 11.58
N SER A 132 5.40 -11.91 11.74
CA SER A 132 6.48 -10.92 11.94
C SER A 132 6.55 -9.90 10.80
N SER A 133 6.40 -10.33 9.55
CA SER A 133 6.36 -9.43 8.39
C SER A 133 5.16 -8.48 8.43
N ILE A 134 3.99 -8.98 8.83
CA ILE A 134 2.78 -8.16 9.00
C ILE A 134 2.97 -7.16 10.15
N CYS A 135 3.56 -7.57 11.28
CA CYS A 135 3.87 -6.66 12.40
C CYS A 135 4.77 -5.52 11.95
N MET A 136 5.87 -5.82 11.24
CA MET A 136 6.75 -4.79 10.70
C MET A 136 6.02 -3.83 9.76
N GLY A 137 5.12 -4.36 8.91
CA GLY A 137 4.29 -3.54 8.05
C GLY A 137 3.25 -2.71 8.82
N GLN A 138 2.69 -3.21 9.93
CA GLN A 138 1.80 -2.46 10.80
C GLN A 138 2.54 -1.31 11.51
N ASP A 139 3.76 -1.56 11.99
CA ASP A 139 4.59 -0.55 12.67
C ASP A 139 5.02 0.57 11.72
N ALA A 140 5.39 0.22 10.48
CA ALA A 140 5.63 1.18 9.41
C ALA A 140 4.33 1.88 8.92
N GLY A 141 3.16 1.39 9.38
CA GLY A 141 1.83 1.80 8.92
C GLY A 141 1.62 1.62 7.42
N GLN A 142 2.22 0.55 6.89
CA GLN A 142 1.94 -0.03 5.58
C GLN A 142 0.67 -0.88 5.59
N TYR A 143 0.37 -1.51 6.74
CA TYR A 143 -0.81 -2.35 6.93
C TYR A 143 -1.75 -1.82 8.01
N LEU A 144 -3.04 -1.95 7.72
CA LEU A 144 -4.14 -1.65 8.61
C LEU A 144 -4.67 -3.00 9.06
N ILE A 145 -4.54 -3.29 10.35
CA ILE A 145 -4.96 -4.55 10.94
C ILE A 145 -6.30 -4.30 11.64
N LEU A 146 -7.30 -5.10 11.31
CA LEU A 146 -8.68 -4.98 11.78
C LEU A 146 -9.24 -6.35 12.14
N ASP A 147 -10.33 -6.35 12.89
CA ASP A 147 -11.07 -7.56 13.19
C ASP A 147 -11.75 -8.07 11.90
N ASP A 148 -11.72 -9.38 11.69
CA ASP A 148 -12.21 -10.02 10.47
C ASP A 148 -13.71 -9.75 10.23
N GLU A 149 -14.52 -9.75 11.28
CA GLU A 149 -15.95 -9.42 11.23
C GLU A 149 -16.27 -8.06 10.56
N ILE A 150 -15.35 -7.10 10.61
CA ILE A 150 -15.55 -5.76 10.02
C ILE A 150 -15.51 -5.81 8.50
N VAL A 151 -14.69 -6.68 7.93
CA VAL A 151 -14.49 -6.72 6.48
C VAL A 151 -15.78 -7.13 5.76
N PHE A 152 -16.61 -7.95 6.40
CA PHE A 152 -17.89 -8.38 5.87
C PHE A 152 -18.99 -7.31 5.98
N ALA A 153 -18.79 -6.28 6.78
CA ALA A 153 -19.69 -5.12 6.83
C ALA A 153 -19.44 -4.13 5.67
N TRP A 154 -18.28 -4.22 5.02
CA TRP A 154 -17.95 -3.37 3.87
C TRP A 154 -18.32 -4.02 2.55
N HIS A 155 -18.95 -3.23 1.69
CA HIS A 155 -19.17 -3.59 0.30
C HIS A 155 -17.92 -3.23 -0.49
N GLY A 156 -17.61 -4.01 -1.52
CA GLY A 156 -16.52 -3.66 -2.43
C GLY A 156 -15.12 -4.06 -1.97
N VAL A 157 -14.99 -5.03 -1.05
CA VAL A 157 -13.68 -5.55 -0.62
C VAL A 157 -13.30 -6.79 -1.42
N GLN A 158 -12.12 -6.75 -2.03
CA GLN A 158 -11.51 -7.88 -2.72
C GLN A 158 -10.49 -8.55 -1.81
N PHE A 159 -10.54 -9.88 -1.72
CA PHE A 159 -9.54 -10.66 -0.98
C PHE A 159 -8.45 -11.20 -1.91
N SER A 160 -7.22 -11.23 -1.42
CA SER A 160 -6.08 -11.83 -2.11
C SER A 160 -5.29 -12.68 -1.11
N PRO A 161 -4.83 -13.88 -1.48
CA PRO A 161 -4.11 -14.72 -0.55
C PRO A 161 -2.69 -14.19 -0.32
N PHE A 162 -2.15 -14.51 0.84
CA PHE A 162 -0.73 -14.34 1.08
C PHE A 162 0.08 -15.45 0.41
N GLY A 163 1.07 -15.05 -0.37
CA GLY A 163 2.22 -15.84 -0.77
C GLY A 163 3.43 -15.50 0.12
N ALA A 164 4.43 -16.36 0.08
CA ALA A 164 5.71 -16.08 0.70
C ALA A 164 6.81 -16.76 -0.11
N VAL A 165 7.99 -16.15 -0.14
CA VAL A 165 9.21 -16.73 -0.70
C VAL A 165 10.37 -16.55 0.26
N THR A 166 11.39 -17.40 0.12
CA THR A 166 12.63 -17.31 0.88
C THR A 166 13.43 -16.09 0.46
N GLU A 167 13.92 -15.33 1.44
CA GLU A 167 15.02 -14.40 1.19
C GLU A 167 16.32 -15.18 0.95
N LYS A 168 17.24 -14.56 0.19
CA LYS A 168 18.50 -15.23 -0.15
C LYS A 168 19.34 -15.39 1.13
N ASP A 169 19.85 -16.60 1.36
CA ASP A 169 20.75 -16.93 2.47
C ASP A 169 20.14 -16.73 3.88
N VAL A 170 18.80 -16.73 4.01
CA VAL A 170 18.08 -16.63 5.28
C VAL A 170 17.12 -17.82 5.45
N ASP A 171 17.01 -18.35 6.68
CA ASP A 171 16.06 -19.40 7.00
C ASP A 171 14.61 -18.86 6.89
N PRO A 172 13.72 -19.48 6.08
CA PRO A 172 12.32 -19.06 5.95
C PRO A 172 11.50 -19.19 7.24
N SER A 173 12.02 -19.89 8.25
CA SER A 173 11.42 -19.92 9.58
C SER A 173 11.68 -18.62 10.36
N VAL A 174 12.72 -17.88 9.98
CA VAL A 174 13.13 -16.61 10.59
C VAL A 174 12.58 -15.44 9.77
N GLU A 175 12.79 -15.44 8.46
CA GLU A 175 12.39 -14.33 7.59
C GLU A 175 11.94 -14.84 6.22
N ILE A 176 10.84 -14.25 5.74
CA ILE A 176 10.31 -14.48 4.40
C ILE A 176 10.03 -13.13 3.75
N ARG A 177 9.99 -13.12 2.42
CA ARG A 177 9.35 -12.03 1.68
C ARG A 177 7.87 -12.34 1.53
N LEU A 178 7.04 -11.59 2.26
CA LEU A 178 5.60 -11.69 2.14
C LEU A 178 5.16 -11.12 0.79
N ILE A 179 4.27 -11.83 0.11
CA ILE A 179 3.72 -11.45 -1.20
C ILE A 179 2.21 -11.35 -1.08
N HIS A 180 1.65 -10.23 -1.54
CA HIS A 180 0.22 -10.11 -1.80
C HIS A 180 -0.03 -10.65 -3.21
N ASP A 181 -0.64 -11.82 -3.33
CA ASP A 181 -0.90 -12.40 -4.65
C ASP A 181 -2.16 -11.79 -5.25
N LEU A 182 -1.97 -10.63 -5.90
CA LEU A 182 -3.02 -9.89 -6.60
C LEU A 182 -3.47 -10.57 -7.90
N SER A 183 -2.85 -11.69 -8.29
CA SER A 183 -3.16 -12.45 -9.52
C SER A 183 -3.97 -13.73 -9.27
N TYR A 184 -4.28 -14.02 -8.02
CA TYR A 184 -5.06 -15.19 -7.62
C TYR A 184 -6.33 -14.79 -6.84
N PRO A 185 -7.45 -15.52 -7.00
CA PRO A 185 -7.68 -16.60 -7.95
C PRO A 185 -7.86 -16.09 -9.39
N LYS A 186 -7.36 -16.84 -10.36
CA LYS A 186 -7.44 -16.47 -11.78
C LYS A 186 -8.89 -16.29 -12.23
N GLY A 187 -9.16 -15.21 -12.95
CA GLY A 187 -10.48 -14.80 -13.42
C GLY A 187 -11.29 -13.98 -12.41
N LYS A 188 -10.83 -13.90 -11.16
CA LYS A 188 -11.49 -13.16 -10.07
C LYS A 188 -10.49 -12.38 -9.21
N SER A 189 -9.24 -12.25 -9.67
CA SER A 189 -8.19 -11.58 -8.90
C SER A 189 -8.28 -10.07 -9.02
N THR A 190 -7.61 -9.33 -8.14
CA THR A 190 -7.49 -7.87 -8.23
C THR A 190 -6.95 -7.44 -9.59
N ASN A 191 -5.97 -8.18 -10.13
CA ASN A 191 -5.40 -7.91 -11.45
C ASN A 191 -6.42 -8.14 -12.57
N ASP A 192 -7.19 -9.24 -12.52
CA ASP A 192 -8.24 -9.52 -13.52
C ASP A 192 -9.37 -8.50 -13.48
N ALA A 193 -9.67 -7.94 -12.30
CA ALA A 193 -10.68 -6.90 -12.14
C ALA A 193 -10.19 -5.51 -12.62
N SER A 194 -8.89 -5.30 -12.74
CA SER A 194 -8.30 -4.02 -13.13
C SER A 194 -8.25 -3.83 -14.64
N ASP A 195 -8.61 -2.64 -15.12
CA ASP A 195 -8.46 -2.28 -16.53
C ASP A 195 -6.99 -1.94 -16.82
N SER A 196 -6.26 -2.91 -17.38
CA SER A 196 -4.83 -2.73 -17.69
C SER A 196 -4.54 -1.57 -18.66
N SER A 197 -5.54 -1.12 -19.45
CA SER A 197 -5.37 0.00 -20.38
C SER A 197 -5.22 1.36 -19.68
N CYS A 198 -5.57 1.45 -18.39
CA CYS A 198 -5.42 2.68 -17.61
C CYS A 198 -3.99 2.95 -17.13
N PHE A 199 -3.10 1.96 -17.24
CA PHE A 199 -1.70 2.10 -16.84
C PHE A 199 -0.81 2.53 -18.02
N PRO A 200 0.23 3.35 -17.78
CA PRO A 200 1.16 3.73 -18.84
C PRO A 200 1.91 2.50 -19.35
N SER A 201 2.18 2.46 -20.65
CA SER A 201 3.01 1.38 -21.22
C SER A 201 4.41 1.40 -20.62
N VAL A 202 4.84 0.24 -20.14
CA VAL A 202 6.21 0.04 -19.66
C VAL A 202 7.03 -0.50 -20.82
N ASP A 203 7.93 0.33 -21.33
CA ASP A 203 8.87 -0.08 -22.36
C ASP A 203 10.12 -0.65 -21.69
N TYR A 204 10.28 -1.97 -21.76
CA TYR A 204 11.49 -2.61 -21.27
C TYR A 204 12.60 -2.51 -22.32
N ILE A 205 13.60 -1.70 -22.04
CA ILE A 205 14.82 -1.65 -22.85
C ILE A 205 15.68 -2.85 -22.48
N SER A 206 16.14 -3.60 -23.49
CA SER A 206 17.05 -4.71 -23.27
C SER A 206 18.30 -4.29 -22.50
N VAL A 207 18.75 -5.12 -21.56
CA VAL A 207 20.02 -4.93 -20.84
C VAL A 207 21.18 -4.76 -21.83
N SER A 208 21.14 -5.44 -22.98
CA SER A 208 22.16 -5.29 -24.02
C SER A 208 22.19 -3.90 -24.66
N MET A 209 21.04 -3.22 -24.76
CA MET A 209 20.97 -1.84 -25.27
C MET A 209 21.51 -0.84 -24.25
N ILE A 210 21.26 -1.07 -22.96
CA ILE A 210 21.85 -0.26 -21.87
C ILE A 210 23.38 -0.45 -21.89
N ALA A 211 23.87 -1.69 -21.99
CA ALA A 211 25.30 -1.99 -22.07
C ALA A 211 25.97 -1.30 -23.27
N ARG A 212 25.38 -1.44 -24.47
CA ARG A 212 25.87 -0.74 -25.68
C ARG A 212 25.92 0.77 -25.50
N ARG A 213 24.92 1.37 -24.84
CA ARG A 213 24.90 2.80 -24.59
C ARG A 213 26.04 3.23 -23.68
N ILE A 214 26.39 2.42 -22.69
CA ILE A 214 27.55 2.67 -21.81
C ILE A 214 28.84 2.63 -22.64
N ASP A 215 29.02 1.61 -23.47
CA ASP A 215 30.20 1.46 -24.34
C ASP A 215 30.33 2.64 -25.31
N GLU A 216 29.24 3.05 -25.95
CA GLU A 216 29.20 4.23 -26.83
C GLU A 216 29.57 5.52 -26.09
N CYS A 217 29.09 5.71 -24.87
CA CYS A 217 29.42 6.88 -24.05
C CYS A 217 30.91 6.87 -23.67
N ALA A 218 31.46 5.72 -23.31
CA ALA A 218 32.88 5.57 -23.00
C ALA A 218 33.76 5.85 -24.21
N ALA A 219 33.40 5.34 -25.39
CA ALA A 219 34.13 5.58 -26.63
C ALA A 219 34.09 7.05 -27.07
N ARG A 220 32.97 7.74 -26.88
CA ARG A 220 32.78 9.15 -27.26
C ARG A 220 33.52 10.12 -26.34
N HIS A 221 33.76 9.74 -25.09
CA HIS A 221 34.40 10.57 -24.07
C HIS A 221 35.62 9.86 -23.46
N PRO A 222 36.69 9.62 -24.23
CA PRO A 222 37.87 8.94 -23.74
C PRO A 222 38.51 9.72 -22.59
N GLY A 223 38.93 8.99 -21.54
CA GLY A 223 39.54 9.59 -20.34
C GLY A 223 38.55 10.25 -19.38
N VAL A 224 37.25 10.31 -19.70
CA VAL A 224 36.21 10.84 -18.82
C VAL A 224 35.52 9.69 -18.09
N ARG A 225 35.32 9.84 -16.77
CA ARG A 225 34.54 8.90 -15.99
C ARG A 225 33.06 9.03 -16.34
N VAL A 226 32.51 8.03 -17.02
CA VAL A 226 31.06 7.92 -17.27
C VAL A 226 30.40 7.29 -16.04
N CYS A 227 29.49 8.02 -15.41
CA CYS A 227 28.74 7.54 -14.25
C CYS A 227 27.28 7.28 -14.64
N ILE A 228 26.69 6.20 -14.10
CA ILE A 228 25.28 5.88 -14.26
C ILE A 228 24.58 6.18 -12.94
N MET A 229 23.49 6.96 -13.00
CA MET A 229 22.60 7.07 -11.86
C MET A 229 21.73 5.81 -11.83
N LYS A 230 22.05 4.91 -10.90
CA LYS A 230 21.20 3.76 -10.57
C LYS A 230 20.49 4.08 -9.25
N GLY A 231 19.17 4.00 -9.26
CA GLY A 231 18.36 3.99 -8.05
C GLY A 231 17.76 2.61 -7.89
N ASP A 232 17.90 2.02 -6.70
CA ASP A 232 17.02 0.95 -6.27
C ASP A 232 15.91 1.58 -5.43
N VAL A 233 14.67 1.16 -5.64
CA VAL A 233 13.56 1.65 -4.84
C VAL A 233 13.13 0.56 -3.89
N LYS A 234 13.50 0.73 -2.62
CA LYS A 234 12.95 -0.07 -1.53
C LYS A 234 11.64 0.58 -1.05
N ASP A 235 10.62 -0.24 -0.79
CA ASP A 235 9.36 0.16 -0.11
C ASP A 235 8.47 1.19 -0.85
N MET A 236 8.32 1.10 -2.17
CA MET A 236 7.49 2.04 -2.96
C MET A 236 5.96 1.84 -2.80
N SER A 237 5.50 0.75 -2.16
CA SER A 237 4.15 0.20 -2.38
C SER A 237 3.09 0.47 -1.31
N ALA A 238 3.26 1.41 -0.37
CA ALA A 238 2.25 1.62 0.69
C ALA A 238 2.09 3.08 1.13
N PRO A 239 0.91 3.51 1.62
CA PRO A 239 -0.11 2.65 2.24
C PRO A 239 -1.53 2.83 1.65
N PHE A 240 -2.09 1.72 1.18
CA PHE A 240 -3.48 1.54 0.70
C PHE A 240 -3.79 2.23 -0.64
N GLY A 241 -4.58 1.57 -1.49
CA GLY A 241 -5.35 2.18 -2.56
C GLY A 241 -6.82 1.99 -2.22
N CYS A 242 -7.52 3.05 -1.86
CA CYS A 242 -8.95 3.00 -1.56
C CYS A 242 -9.53 4.37 -1.90
N ARG A 243 -10.50 4.38 -2.80
CA ARG A 243 -11.24 5.56 -3.24
C ARG A 243 -12.63 5.07 -3.63
N GLU A 244 -13.67 5.78 -3.19
CA GLU A 244 -15.02 5.54 -3.67
C GLU A 244 -15.08 5.80 -5.18
N SER A 245 -15.68 4.86 -5.93
CA SER A 245 -16.05 5.10 -7.32
C SER A 245 -17.03 6.28 -7.37
N PRO A 246 -16.85 7.26 -8.27
CA PRO A 246 -17.83 8.33 -8.42
C PRO A 246 -19.17 7.71 -8.81
N SER A 247 -20.16 7.81 -7.92
CA SER A 247 -21.53 7.43 -8.20
C SER A 247 -22.02 8.26 -9.39
N SER A 248 -22.52 7.59 -10.43
CA SER A 248 -23.25 8.25 -11.49
C SER A 248 -24.47 8.90 -10.87
N LEU A 249 -24.43 10.22 -10.71
CA LEU A 249 -25.58 11.05 -10.40
C LEU A 249 -26.62 10.89 -11.53
N SER A 250 -27.46 9.86 -11.44
CA SER A 250 -28.73 9.84 -12.16
C SER A 250 -29.69 10.76 -11.39
N GLY A 251 -29.60 12.04 -11.71
CA GLY A 251 -30.59 13.03 -11.30
C GLY A 251 -31.96 12.66 -11.87
N GLY A 252 -32.74 11.93 -11.08
CA GLY A 252 -34.16 11.72 -11.31
C GLY A 252 -34.93 13.00 -11.02
N ALA A 253 -34.98 13.91 -11.99
CA ALA A 253 -35.96 14.99 -12.00
C ALA A 253 -37.34 14.39 -12.27
N LYS A 254 -38.13 14.15 -11.22
CA LYS A 254 -39.57 13.96 -11.36
C LYS A 254 -40.20 15.32 -11.68
N ARG A 255 -40.82 15.43 -12.85
CA ARG A 255 -41.97 16.31 -13.05
C ARG A 255 -43.24 15.52 -12.73
#